data_AF-A0A2S6XDU3-F1
#
_entry.id   AF-A0A2S6XDU3-F1
#
_cell.length_a   1.000
_cell.length_b   1.000
_cell.length_c   1.000
_cell.angle_alpha   90.00
_cell.angle_beta   90.00
_cell.angle_gamma   90.00
#
_symmetry.space_group_name_H-M   'P 1'
#
loop_
_entity.id
_entity.type
_entity.pdbx_description
1 polymer ?
#
loop_
_entity_poly.entity_id
_entity_poly.type
_entity_poly.pdbx_seq_one_letter_code
_entity_poly.pdbx_strand_id
1 'polypeptide(L)'
;MVMVQTGYQRLDPQKAQKMSTAFDWNGTTWYPGIELFGEGVFIDLAGDSLTLAGSRADQWNDRYRSDPDGDPSLHPAHVWWHTLSHRLLRSLSVDSGYSSAAIRERVYLSVQDGRVTGSGLLLYTVQPGGDGTLGGLVALVNRFEHVLSHALGDVESCSNDPLCQEAPSVGAEGVACYSCLLASETSCEHRNQRLDRLLLAENLP
;
A
#
# COMPACT_ATOMS: atom_id res chain seq x y z
N MET A 1 -3.93 3.82 16.29
CA MET A 1 -3.01 2.81 15.69
C MET A 1 -1.89 2.55 16.68
N VAL A 2 -1.59 1.28 16.96
CA VAL A 2 -0.42 0.88 17.75
C VAL A 2 0.65 0.39 16.79
N MET A 3 1.85 0.95 16.89
CA MET A 3 3.03 0.49 16.15
C MET A 3 4.05 -0.06 17.14
N VAL A 4 4.66 -1.18 16.76
CA VAL A 4 5.65 -1.87 17.59
C VAL A 4 6.92 -2.03 16.77
N GLN A 5 8.04 -1.55 17.30
CA GLN A 5 9.34 -1.81 16.69
C GLN A 5 9.82 -3.18 17.18
N THR A 6 9.87 -4.13 16.25
CA THR A 6 10.30 -5.51 16.53
C THR A 6 11.80 -5.73 16.32
N GLY A 7 12.45 -4.83 15.58
CA GLY A 7 13.88 -4.89 15.33
C GLY A 7 14.33 -3.89 14.27
N TYR A 8 15.60 -3.95 13.90
CA TYR A 8 16.17 -3.24 12.75
C TYR A 8 17.13 -4.17 12.00
N GLN A 9 17.28 -3.93 10.70
CA GLN A 9 18.16 -4.70 9.83
C GLN A 9 18.86 -3.73 8.89
N ARG A 10 20.14 -3.98 8.59
CA ARG A 10 20.83 -3.21 7.56
C ARG A 10 20.27 -3.57 6.19
N LEU A 11 20.21 -2.59 5.29
CA LEU A 11 19.95 -2.82 3.86
C LEU A 11 21.25 -3.35 3.22
N ASP A 12 21.72 -4.51 3.67
CA ASP A 12 22.88 -5.21 3.08
C ASP A 12 22.36 -6.40 2.26
N PRO A 13 22.58 -6.42 0.94
CA PRO A 13 22.00 -7.41 0.03
C PRO A 13 22.47 -8.85 0.28
N GLN A 14 23.48 -9.11 1.11
CA GLN A 14 24.05 -10.46 1.20
C GLN A 14 23.70 -11.27 2.45
N LYS A 15 23.31 -10.68 3.61
CA LYS A 15 23.01 -11.46 4.85
C LYS A 15 22.69 -10.62 6.11
N ALA A 16 22.09 -9.44 6.01
CA ALA A 16 21.82 -8.68 7.23
C ALA A 16 20.86 -9.45 8.15
N GLN A 17 21.27 -9.76 9.38
CA GLN A 17 20.40 -10.36 10.38
C GLN A 17 19.52 -9.27 11.01
N LYS A 18 18.22 -9.56 11.20
CA LYS A 18 17.34 -8.68 11.97
C LYS A 18 17.76 -8.67 13.43
N MET A 19 18.17 -7.52 13.93
CA MET A 19 18.49 -7.29 15.33
C MET A 19 17.19 -6.98 16.09
N SER A 20 16.82 -7.85 17.03
CA SER A 20 15.62 -7.63 17.84
C SER A 20 15.78 -6.42 18.76
N THR A 21 14.71 -5.65 18.92
CA THR A 21 14.57 -4.59 19.94
C THR A 21 13.81 -5.07 21.17
N ALA A 22 13.51 -6.36 21.25
CA ALA A 22 12.82 -6.94 22.38
C ALA A 22 13.65 -6.89 23.65
N PHE A 23 12.98 -6.80 24.80
CA PHE A 23 13.58 -7.07 26.10
C PHE A 23 12.68 -8.02 26.91
N ASP A 24 13.28 -8.92 27.66
CA ASP A 24 12.53 -9.84 28.51
C ASP A 24 12.38 -9.26 29.92
N TRP A 25 11.15 -9.27 30.44
CA TRP A 25 10.85 -8.84 31.80
C TRP A 25 9.75 -9.73 32.39
N ASN A 26 10.02 -10.32 33.56
CA ASN A 26 9.12 -11.26 34.25
C ASN A 26 8.63 -12.42 33.38
N GLY A 27 9.51 -12.99 32.54
CA GLY A 27 9.15 -14.10 31.64
C GLY A 27 8.26 -13.71 30.47
N THR A 28 8.07 -12.41 30.22
CA THR A 28 7.32 -11.87 29.07
C THR A 28 8.29 -11.09 28.17
N THR A 29 8.19 -11.30 26.86
CA THR A 29 8.95 -10.54 25.86
C THR A 29 8.21 -9.24 25.51
N TRP A 30 8.86 -8.11 25.77
CA TRP A 30 8.32 -6.77 25.53
C TRP A 30 8.99 -6.13 24.33
N TYR A 31 8.24 -5.27 23.63
CA TYR A 31 8.73 -4.48 22.51
C TYR A 31 8.42 -3.00 22.74
N PRO A 32 9.33 -2.09 22.32
CA PRO A 32 9.00 -0.67 22.29
C PRO A 32 7.85 -0.43 21.30
N GLY A 33 6.81 0.24 21.78
CA GLY A 33 5.64 0.57 20.99
C GLY A 33 5.22 2.01 21.20
N ILE A 34 4.54 2.55 20.20
CA ILE A 34 3.87 3.85 20.27
C ILE A 34 2.41 3.68 19.92
N GLU A 35 1.56 4.41 20.63
CA GLU A 35 0.15 4.56 20.31
C GLU A 35 -0.08 5.94 19.71
N LEU A 36 -0.70 5.97 18.54
CA LEU A 36 -1.05 7.19 17.85
C LEU A 36 -2.56 7.26 17.64
N PHE A 37 -3.12 8.44 17.93
CA PHE A 37 -4.51 8.77 17.70
C PHE A 37 -4.67 9.51 16.37
N GLY A 38 -5.80 9.30 15.71
CA GLY A 38 -5.98 9.68 14.34
C GLY A 38 -7.32 9.23 13.79
N GLU A 39 -7.51 9.45 12.50
CA GLU A 39 -8.64 8.92 11.74
C GLU A 39 -8.14 8.01 10.62
N GLY A 40 -9.00 7.08 10.21
CA GLY A 40 -8.68 6.15 9.14
C GLY A 40 -9.93 5.59 8.51
N VAL A 41 -9.78 5.23 7.23
CA VAL A 41 -10.78 4.53 6.44
C VAL A 41 -10.17 3.20 6.05
N PHE A 42 -10.82 2.11 6.44
CA PHE A 42 -10.48 0.78 5.99
C PHE A 42 -11.38 0.41 4.82
N ILE A 43 -10.78 -0.14 3.78
CA ILE A 43 -11.44 -0.53 2.53
C ILE A 43 -11.14 -2.01 2.31
N ASP A 44 -12.19 -2.80 2.13
CA ASP A 44 -12.14 -4.16 1.65
C ASP A 44 -13.03 -4.31 0.41
N LEU A 45 -13.02 -5.50 -0.18
CA LEU A 45 -13.92 -5.85 -1.29
C LEU A 45 -14.98 -6.80 -0.76
N ALA A 46 -16.24 -6.54 -1.12
CA ALA A 46 -17.35 -7.41 -0.75
C ALA A 46 -17.30 -8.70 -1.60
N GLY A 47 -17.05 -9.84 -0.97
CA GLY A 47 -17.07 -11.16 -1.63
C GLY A 47 -15.82 -12.00 -1.41
N ASP A 48 -15.77 -13.17 -2.05
CA ASP A 48 -14.61 -14.05 -2.04
C ASP A 48 -13.43 -13.47 -2.84
N SER A 49 -12.21 -13.96 -2.53
CA SER A 49 -10.88 -13.54 -3.00
C SER A 49 -10.79 -12.67 -4.25
N LEU A 50 -10.11 -11.52 -4.13
CA LEU A 50 -9.68 -10.68 -5.26
C LEU A 50 -9.03 -11.53 -6.35
N THR A 51 -9.70 -11.64 -7.49
CA THR A 51 -9.23 -12.41 -8.65
C THR A 51 -8.80 -11.45 -9.74
N LEU A 52 -7.50 -11.41 -10.00
CA LEU A 52 -6.90 -10.54 -11.01
C LEU A 52 -6.61 -11.34 -12.28
N ALA A 53 -6.85 -10.72 -13.43
CA ALA A 53 -6.63 -11.28 -14.75
C ALA A 53 -5.86 -10.30 -15.64
N GLY A 54 -5.46 -10.79 -16.81
CA GLY A 54 -4.77 -9.97 -17.81
C GLY A 54 -3.25 -10.08 -17.75
N SER A 55 -2.63 -9.46 -18.75
CA SER A 55 -1.20 -9.60 -19.01
C SER A 55 -0.32 -9.09 -17.87
N ARG A 56 -0.81 -8.10 -17.12
CA ARG A 56 -0.10 -7.52 -15.98
C ARG A 56 -0.20 -8.45 -14.77
N ALA A 57 -1.37 -9.03 -14.54
CA ALA A 57 -1.57 -9.98 -13.46
C ALA A 57 -0.66 -11.20 -13.63
N ASP A 58 -0.58 -11.74 -14.85
CA ASP A 58 0.30 -12.88 -15.17
C ASP A 58 1.78 -12.56 -14.90
N GLN A 59 2.27 -11.40 -15.35
CA GLN A 59 3.65 -10.97 -15.10
C GLN A 59 3.99 -10.86 -13.61
N TRP A 60 3.11 -10.28 -12.79
CA TRP A 60 3.34 -10.19 -11.35
C TRP A 60 3.23 -11.53 -10.65
N ASN A 61 2.34 -12.41 -11.10
CA ASN A 61 2.20 -13.75 -10.58
C ASN A 61 3.44 -14.61 -10.86
N ASP A 62 4.03 -14.48 -12.04
CA ASP A 62 5.29 -15.15 -12.39
C ASP A 62 6.44 -14.65 -11.50
N ARG A 63 6.53 -13.34 -11.25
CA ARG A 63 7.51 -12.77 -10.30
C ARG A 63 7.32 -13.33 -8.89
N TYR A 64 6.10 -13.29 -8.37
CA TYR A 64 5.76 -13.81 -7.06
C TYR A 64 6.11 -15.29 -6.89
N ARG A 65 5.84 -16.12 -7.91
CA ARG A 65 6.20 -17.55 -7.91
C ARG A 65 7.69 -17.81 -8.02
N SER A 66 8.42 -16.92 -8.67
CA SER A 66 9.88 -17.03 -8.84
C SER A 66 10.68 -16.49 -7.66
N ASP A 67 10.03 -15.76 -6.75
CA ASP A 67 10.69 -15.12 -5.61
C ASP A 67 11.08 -16.16 -4.55
N PRO A 68 12.39 -16.34 -4.26
CA PRO A 68 12.85 -17.33 -3.30
C PRO A 68 12.49 -16.97 -1.85
N ASP A 69 12.26 -15.68 -1.55
CA ASP A 69 11.97 -15.19 -0.21
C ASP A 69 10.47 -15.22 0.13
N GLY A 70 9.60 -15.44 -0.88
CA GLY A 70 8.15 -15.49 -0.72
C GLY A 70 7.55 -14.16 -0.27
N ASP A 71 8.14 -13.02 -0.68
CA ASP A 71 7.71 -11.68 -0.34
C ASP A 71 6.25 -11.45 -0.79
N PRO A 72 5.29 -11.32 0.16
CA PRO A 72 3.88 -11.13 -0.18
C PRO A 72 3.63 -9.84 -0.96
N SER A 73 4.54 -8.87 -0.90
CA SER A 73 4.38 -7.60 -1.64
C SER A 73 4.58 -7.74 -3.15
N LEU A 74 5.15 -8.85 -3.62
CA LEU A 74 5.22 -9.18 -5.05
C LEU A 74 3.92 -9.80 -5.58
N HIS A 75 3.03 -10.27 -4.69
CA HIS A 75 1.77 -10.89 -5.10
C HIS A 75 0.91 -9.85 -5.85
N PRO A 76 0.28 -10.20 -7.00
CA PRO A 76 -0.47 -9.25 -7.82
C PRO A 76 -1.58 -8.52 -7.04
N ALA A 77 -2.26 -9.21 -6.11
CA ALA A 77 -3.23 -8.58 -5.21
C ALA A 77 -2.64 -7.46 -4.33
N HIS A 78 -1.40 -7.64 -3.82
CA HIS A 78 -0.74 -6.59 -3.03
C HIS A 78 -0.41 -5.39 -3.93
N VAL A 79 0.20 -5.63 -5.09
CA VAL A 79 0.53 -4.58 -6.09
C VAL A 79 -0.72 -3.81 -6.50
N TRP A 80 -1.84 -4.50 -6.69
CA TRP A 80 -3.12 -3.89 -7.02
C TRP A 80 -3.63 -2.98 -5.90
N TRP A 81 -3.67 -3.46 -4.66
CA TRP A 81 -4.09 -2.66 -3.49
C TRP A 81 -3.17 -1.47 -3.24
N HIS A 82 -1.86 -1.67 -3.40
CA HIS A 82 -0.84 -0.64 -3.28
C HIS A 82 -0.93 0.42 -4.39
N THR A 83 -1.28 -0.01 -5.61
CA THR A 83 -1.52 0.93 -6.71
C THR A 83 -2.79 1.73 -6.44
N LEU A 84 -3.87 1.06 -6.03
CA LEU A 84 -5.14 1.72 -5.69
C LEU A 84 -4.98 2.71 -4.54
N SER A 85 -4.20 2.39 -3.51
CA SER A 85 -3.98 3.26 -2.37
C SER A 85 -3.31 4.57 -2.75
N HIS A 86 -2.32 4.54 -3.65
CA HIS A 86 -1.68 5.75 -4.17
C HIS A 86 -2.68 6.66 -4.93
N ARG A 87 -3.59 6.04 -5.71
CA ARG A 87 -4.64 6.75 -6.45
C ARG A 87 -5.68 7.36 -5.50
N LEU A 88 -6.16 6.59 -4.53
CA LEU A 88 -7.11 7.04 -3.52
C LEU A 88 -6.51 8.12 -2.62
N LEU A 89 -5.27 7.97 -2.19
CA LEU A 89 -4.57 8.96 -1.37
C LEU A 89 -4.52 10.33 -2.07
N ARG A 90 -4.18 10.35 -3.36
CA ARG A 90 -4.18 11.58 -4.15
C ARG A 90 -5.58 12.18 -4.23
N SER A 91 -6.60 11.37 -4.49
CA SER A 91 -7.99 11.81 -4.56
C SER A 91 -8.49 12.37 -3.21
N LEU A 92 -8.26 11.65 -2.11
CA LEU A 92 -8.63 12.06 -0.76
C LEU A 92 -7.92 13.34 -0.31
N SER A 93 -6.67 13.55 -0.72
CA SER A 93 -5.93 14.77 -0.34
C SER A 93 -6.52 16.06 -0.91
N VAL A 94 -7.30 15.96 -2.00
CA VAL A 94 -7.98 17.12 -2.60
C VAL A 94 -9.11 17.61 -1.71
N ASP A 95 -9.90 16.69 -1.14
CA ASP A 95 -11.16 17.03 -0.45
C ASP A 95 -11.13 16.89 1.07
N SER A 96 -10.15 16.17 1.64
CA SER A 96 -10.11 15.87 3.09
C SER A 96 -9.54 17.00 3.94
N GLY A 97 -8.90 17.99 3.32
CA GLY A 97 -8.14 19.05 4.01
C GLY A 97 -6.76 18.60 4.52
N TYR A 98 -6.39 17.33 4.32
CA TYR A 98 -5.05 16.83 4.60
C TYR A 98 -4.18 16.85 3.33
N SER A 99 -2.91 17.22 3.48
CA SER A 99 -1.95 17.04 2.39
C SER A 99 -1.75 15.55 2.11
N SER A 100 -1.36 15.22 0.86
CA SER A 100 -1.03 13.84 0.48
C SER A 100 0.05 13.22 1.38
N ALA A 101 1.01 14.02 1.87
CA ALA A 101 2.06 13.58 2.78
C ALA A 101 1.58 13.27 4.22
N ALA A 102 0.38 13.74 4.59
CA ALA A 102 -0.21 13.52 5.91
C ALA A 102 -1.13 12.27 5.96
N ILE A 103 -1.56 11.78 4.81
CA ILE A 103 -2.30 10.53 4.65
C ILE A 103 -1.28 9.41 4.43
N ARG A 104 -1.39 8.34 5.20
CA ARG A 104 -0.55 7.14 5.12
C ARG A 104 -1.39 5.97 4.67
N GLU A 105 -0.74 5.00 4.06
CA GLU A 105 -1.35 3.74 3.67
C GLU A 105 -0.80 2.58 4.47
N ARG A 106 -1.58 1.51 4.53
CA ARG A 106 -1.13 0.17 4.88
C ARG A 106 -1.95 -0.85 4.11
N VAL A 107 -1.25 -1.68 3.34
CA VAL A 107 -1.86 -2.75 2.56
C VAL A 107 -1.81 -4.04 3.37
N TYR A 108 -2.96 -4.70 3.48
CA TYR A 108 -3.11 -6.00 4.11
C TYR A 108 -3.30 -7.05 3.03
N LEU A 109 -2.52 -8.13 3.13
CA LEU A 109 -2.69 -9.30 2.28
C LEU A 109 -2.43 -10.57 3.11
N SER A 110 -3.36 -11.51 3.04
CA SER A 110 -3.22 -12.87 3.56
C SER A 110 -3.41 -13.85 2.40
N VAL A 111 -2.42 -14.73 2.24
CA VAL A 111 -2.42 -15.77 1.22
C VAL A 111 -2.28 -17.11 1.92
N GLN A 112 -3.18 -18.05 1.64
CA GLN A 112 -3.11 -19.43 2.11
C GLN A 112 -3.31 -20.35 0.92
N ASP A 113 -2.46 -21.37 0.78
CA ASP A 113 -2.48 -22.33 -0.33
C ASP A 113 -2.52 -21.67 -1.72
N GLY A 114 -1.82 -20.55 -1.87
CA GLY A 114 -1.76 -19.78 -3.12
C GLY A 114 -3.04 -19.00 -3.46
N ARG A 115 -4.00 -18.89 -2.54
CA ARG A 115 -5.23 -18.11 -2.70
C ARG A 115 -5.26 -16.96 -1.71
N VAL A 116 -5.76 -15.80 -2.14
CA VAL A 116 -5.98 -14.66 -1.26
C VAL A 116 -7.16 -14.97 -0.33
N THR A 117 -6.90 -15.08 0.97
CA THR A 117 -7.93 -15.35 1.99
C THR A 117 -8.42 -14.09 2.68
N GLY A 118 -7.65 -13.00 2.57
CA GLY A 118 -8.04 -11.69 3.08
C GLY A 118 -7.15 -10.62 2.50
N SER A 119 -7.74 -9.49 2.14
CA SER A 119 -6.98 -8.34 1.67
C SER A 119 -7.75 -7.06 1.93
N GLY A 120 -7.04 -5.96 2.09
CA GLY A 120 -7.66 -4.66 2.28
C GLY A 120 -6.62 -3.57 2.41
N LEU A 121 -7.14 -2.36 2.54
CA LEU A 121 -6.35 -1.14 2.57
C LEU A 121 -6.81 -0.26 3.73
N LEU A 122 -5.86 0.15 4.57
CA LEU A 122 -6.08 1.21 5.54
C LEU A 122 -5.44 2.50 5.04
N LEU A 123 -6.24 3.52 4.83
CA LEU A 123 -5.78 4.90 4.63
C LEU A 123 -6.02 5.67 5.91
N TYR A 124 -4.98 6.27 6.48
CA TYR A 124 -5.07 6.86 7.81
C TYR A 124 -4.20 8.10 7.96
N THR A 125 -4.59 8.98 8.87
CA THR A 125 -3.75 10.08 9.33
C THR A 125 -3.61 10.02 10.84
N VAL A 126 -2.42 10.36 11.33
CA VAL A 126 -2.07 10.35 12.74
C VAL A 126 -1.35 11.64 13.08
N GLN A 127 -1.70 12.23 14.21
CA GLN A 127 -1.05 13.43 14.73
C GLN A 127 -0.37 13.10 16.07
N PRO A 128 0.98 13.18 16.14
CA PRO A 128 1.68 13.03 17.42
C PRO A 128 1.24 14.14 18.39
N GLY A 129 0.75 13.75 19.59
CA GLY A 129 0.47 14.67 20.68
C GLY A 129 -0.76 15.57 20.54
N GLY A 130 -1.69 15.28 19.63
CA GLY A 130 -2.94 16.03 19.47
C GLY A 130 -4.15 15.35 20.14
N ASP A 131 -5.10 16.16 20.62
CA ASP A 131 -6.38 15.72 21.24
C ASP A 131 -7.40 15.12 20.24
N GLY A 132 -7.05 15.01 18.94
CA GLY A 132 -7.90 14.39 17.93
C GLY A 132 -7.71 14.96 16.51
N THR A 133 -8.47 14.43 15.57
CA THR A 133 -8.60 14.91 14.18
C THR A 133 -9.94 15.61 13.97
N LEU A 134 -10.06 16.45 12.94
CA LEU A 134 -11.30 17.16 12.63
C LEU A 134 -12.30 16.32 11.80
N GLY A 135 -11.99 15.04 11.53
CA GLY A 135 -12.86 14.12 10.81
C GLY A 135 -12.89 14.33 9.29
N GLY A 136 -11.89 15.01 8.73
CA GLY A 136 -11.86 15.37 7.31
C GLY A 136 -11.77 14.15 6.39
N LEU A 137 -11.04 13.12 6.81
CA LEU A 137 -10.93 11.87 6.05
C LEU A 137 -12.22 11.04 6.16
N VAL A 138 -12.74 10.87 7.38
CA VAL A 138 -13.96 10.07 7.63
C VAL A 138 -15.20 10.72 7.01
N ALA A 139 -15.25 12.05 6.92
CA ALA A 139 -16.34 12.77 6.26
C ALA A 139 -16.49 12.43 4.77
N LEU A 140 -15.43 11.95 4.11
CA LEU A 140 -15.46 11.56 2.69
C LEU A 140 -16.05 10.17 2.45
N VAL A 141 -16.23 9.34 3.47
CA VAL A 141 -16.80 7.98 3.33
C VAL A 141 -18.20 8.02 2.71
N ASN A 142 -19.03 8.99 3.10
CA ASN A 142 -20.38 9.16 2.52
C ASN A 142 -20.38 9.59 1.05
N ARG A 143 -19.22 9.97 0.50
CA ARG A 143 -19.02 10.37 -0.90
C ARG A 143 -17.91 9.57 -1.55
N PHE A 144 -17.65 8.36 -1.04
CA PHE A 144 -16.51 7.55 -1.48
C PHE A 144 -16.58 7.19 -2.97
N GLU A 145 -17.77 7.04 -3.54
CA GLU A 145 -17.94 6.85 -4.99
C GLU A 145 -17.31 7.97 -5.81
N HIS A 146 -17.41 9.23 -5.34
CA HIS A 146 -16.78 10.37 -6.00
C HIS A 146 -15.26 10.30 -5.89
N VAL A 147 -14.75 9.98 -4.70
CA VAL A 147 -13.31 9.80 -4.45
C VAL A 147 -12.75 8.70 -5.35
N LEU A 148 -13.45 7.57 -5.45
CA LEU A 148 -13.06 6.42 -6.26
C LEU A 148 -13.10 6.75 -7.76
N SER A 149 -14.17 7.37 -8.23
CA SER A 149 -14.30 7.81 -9.63
C SER A 149 -13.15 8.74 -10.04
N HIS A 150 -12.83 9.72 -9.19
CA HIS A 150 -11.71 10.62 -9.44
C HIS A 150 -10.34 9.91 -9.36
N ALA A 151 -10.18 8.95 -8.44
CA ALA A 151 -8.95 8.16 -8.33
C ALA A 151 -8.69 7.29 -9.58
N LEU A 152 -9.74 6.80 -10.22
CA LEU A 152 -9.64 5.87 -11.36
C LEU A 152 -9.74 6.57 -12.73
N GLY A 153 -10.22 7.82 -12.80
CA GLY A 153 -10.61 8.48 -14.05
C GLY A 153 -9.53 8.58 -15.14
N ASP A 154 -8.26 8.70 -14.77
CA ASP A 154 -7.10 8.79 -15.68
C ASP A 154 -6.13 7.60 -15.56
N VAL A 155 -6.57 6.48 -14.95
CA VAL A 155 -5.69 5.33 -14.67
C VAL A 155 -5.06 4.72 -15.91
N GLU A 156 -5.69 4.89 -17.09
CA GLU A 156 -5.23 4.40 -18.40
C GLU A 156 -4.21 5.32 -19.10
N SER A 157 -3.96 6.52 -18.56
CA SER A 157 -3.07 7.51 -19.18
C SER A 157 -1.94 7.97 -18.26
N CYS A 158 -0.74 8.15 -18.81
CA CYS A 158 0.35 8.82 -18.11
C CYS A 158 1.16 9.65 -19.10
N SER A 159 1.53 10.87 -18.72
CA SER A 159 2.35 11.76 -19.55
C SER A 159 3.78 11.23 -19.80
N ASN A 160 4.20 10.21 -19.05
CA ASN A 160 5.49 9.55 -19.17
C ASN A 160 5.40 8.21 -19.93
N ASP A 161 4.28 7.92 -20.58
CA ASP A 161 4.17 6.79 -21.49
C ASP A 161 5.05 7.01 -22.74
N PRO A 162 5.72 5.97 -23.28
CA PRO A 162 5.58 4.55 -22.95
C PRO A 162 6.45 4.05 -21.78
N LEU A 163 7.41 4.85 -21.31
CA LEU A 163 8.35 4.44 -20.26
C LEU A 163 7.65 4.00 -18.97
N CYS A 164 6.58 4.70 -18.58
CA CYS A 164 5.76 4.31 -17.43
C CYS A 164 5.06 2.96 -17.64
N GLN A 165 4.61 2.65 -18.86
CA GLN A 165 3.94 1.38 -19.17
C GLN A 165 4.93 0.21 -19.15
N GLU A 166 6.14 0.44 -19.64
CA GLU A 166 7.18 -0.59 -19.76
C GLU A 166 7.91 -0.86 -18.44
N ALA A 167 7.89 0.09 -17.48
CA ALA A 167 8.68 0.01 -16.25
C ALA A 167 8.58 -1.35 -15.50
N PRO A 168 7.38 -1.94 -15.27
CA PRO A 168 7.29 -3.24 -14.60
C PRO A 168 8.03 -4.37 -15.34
N SER A 169 8.15 -4.29 -16.66
CA SER A 169 8.72 -5.34 -17.51
C SER A 169 10.24 -5.23 -17.69
N VAL A 170 10.86 -4.08 -17.40
CA VAL A 170 12.29 -3.80 -17.67
C VAL A 170 13.19 -4.00 -16.43
N GLY A 171 12.73 -4.78 -15.45
CA GLY A 171 13.55 -5.17 -14.28
C GLY A 171 13.61 -4.13 -13.15
N ALA A 172 12.92 -3.00 -13.29
CA ALA A 172 12.54 -2.18 -12.15
C ALA A 172 11.21 -2.74 -11.65
N GLU A 173 11.19 -3.42 -10.50
CA GLU A 173 10.01 -4.06 -9.91
C GLU A 173 8.87 -3.07 -9.62
N GLY A 174 8.19 -2.58 -10.67
CA GLY A 174 7.14 -1.56 -10.64
C GLY A 174 7.51 -0.30 -9.83
N VAL A 175 8.01 0.76 -10.47
CA VAL A 175 8.35 2.00 -9.74
C VAL A 175 7.26 3.04 -9.94
N ALA A 176 6.94 3.79 -8.89
CA ALA A 176 6.02 4.91 -8.99
C ALA A 176 6.54 6.00 -9.95
N CYS A 177 5.82 6.24 -11.04
CA CYS A 177 6.09 7.40 -11.88
C CYS A 177 5.55 8.67 -11.22
N TYR A 178 6.36 9.74 -11.21
CA TYR A 178 5.99 11.06 -10.68
C TYR A 178 4.64 11.56 -11.20
N SER A 179 4.34 11.30 -12.48
CA SER A 179 3.11 11.78 -13.12
C SER A 179 1.84 11.08 -12.60
N CYS A 180 1.89 9.78 -12.29
CA CYS A 180 0.67 8.99 -12.05
C CYS A 180 0.55 8.38 -10.65
N LEU A 181 1.64 7.81 -10.11
CA LEU A 181 1.59 6.95 -8.93
C LEU A 181 2.52 7.40 -7.80
N LEU A 182 3.43 8.37 -7.98
CA LEU A 182 4.33 8.74 -6.89
C LEU A 182 3.56 9.36 -5.71
N ALA A 183 3.77 8.79 -4.52
CA ALA A 183 3.30 9.31 -3.24
C ALA A 183 4.50 9.77 -2.37
N SER A 184 4.21 10.55 -1.32
CA SER A 184 5.24 10.89 -0.33
C SER A 184 5.85 9.62 0.28
N GLU A 185 7.18 9.60 0.48
CA GLU A 185 7.85 8.49 1.16
C GLU A 185 7.33 8.28 2.59
N THR A 186 6.87 9.35 3.26
CA THR A 186 6.27 9.27 4.59
C THR A 186 4.87 8.65 4.61
N SER A 187 4.26 8.53 3.42
CA SER A 187 2.92 8.01 3.22
C SER A 187 2.92 6.53 2.85
N CYS A 188 3.86 6.10 2.00
CA CYS A 188 3.95 4.75 1.45
C CYS A 188 4.86 3.85 2.31
N GLU A 189 4.31 2.76 2.85
CA GLU A 189 5.08 1.76 3.63
C GLU A 189 6.06 0.96 2.75
N HIS A 190 5.82 0.92 1.44
CA HIS A 190 6.58 0.12 0.47
C HIS A 190 7.53 0.96 -0.40
N ARG A 191 7.85 2.20 0.02
CA ARG A 191 8.85 3.08 -0.60
C ARG A 191 8.63 3.31 -2.11
N ASN A 192 7.37 3.43 -2.53
CA ASN A 192 7.01 3.65 -3.94
C ASN A 192 7.52 2.54 -4.89
N GLN A 193 7.69 1.31 -4.39
CA GLN A 193 8.06 0.11 -5.16
C GLN A 193 6.88 -0.83 -5.34
N ARG A 194 6.92 -1.71 -6.34
CA ARG A 194 5.86 -2.70 -6.62
C ARG A 194 4.51 -2.03 -6.89
N LEU A 195 4.52 -1.14 -7.88
CA LEU A 195 3.36 -0.37 -8.35
C LEU A 195 3.17 -0.55 -9.85
N ASP A 196 1.92 -0.71 -10.29
CA ASP A 196 1.59 -0.93 -11.70
C ASP A 196 0.19 -0.39 -12.04
N ARG A 197 0.14 0.80 -12.68
CA ARG A 197 -1.14 1.44 -13.03
C ARG A 197 -1.97 0.58 -13.98
N LEU A 198 -1.33 -0.20 -14.84
CA LEU A 198 -2.00 -0.98 -15.86
C LEU A 198 -2.57 -2.27 -15.27
N LEU A 199 -1.96 -2.83 -14.22
CA LEU A 199 -2.59 -3.90 -13.43
C LEU A 199 -3.93 -3.43 -12.85
N LEU A 200 -3.98 -2.22 -12.30
CA LEU A 200 -5.21 -1.62 -11.79
C LEU A 200 -6.20 -1.33 -12.92
N ALA A 201 -5.74 -0.79 -14.05
CA ALA A 201 -6.59 -0.51 -15.21
C ALA A 201 -7.23 -1.78 -15.81
N GLU A 202 -6.48 -2.88 -15.90
CA GLU A 202 -6.99 -4.19 -16.36
C GLU A 202 -8.02 -4.80 -15.38
N ASN A 203 -8.07 -4.33 -14.13
CA ASN A 203 -8.84 -4.93 -13.04
C ASN A 203 -9.48 -3.85 -12.14
N LEU A 204 -10.36 -3.00 -12.68
CA LEU A 204 -11.05 -2.00 -11.87
C LEU A 204 -11.94 -2.65 -10.79
N PRO A 205 -12.05 -2.05 -9.59
CA PRO A 205 -12.89 -2.55 -8.49
C PRO A 205 -14.39 -2.43 -8.75
#